data_AF-A0A3C1KDQ0-F1
#
_entry.id   AF-A0A3C1KDQ0-F1
#
_cell.length_a   1.000
_cell.length_b   1.000
_cell.length_c   1.000
_cell.angle_alpha   90.00
_cell.angle_beta   90.00
_cell.angle_gamma   90.00
#
_symmetry.space_group_name_H-M   'P 1'
#
loop_
_entity.id
_entity.type
_entity.pdbx_description
1 polymer ?
#
loop_
_entity_poly.entity_id
_entity_poly.type
_entity_poly.pdbx_seq_one_letter_code
_entity_poly.pdbx_strand_id
1 'polypeptide(L)'
;GDEWVINGAKQFITNSGTAITRFVTVTAVTGDRGGRPEISTIIVPNGTPGFTVEPAYDKVGWHASDTHPLTFVDARVPAENLLGERGRGYANFLAALDEGRIAIAALATGAAEGCLEASVDYAKSRTVFGSA
;
A
#
# COMPACT_ATOMS: atom_id res chain seq x y z
N GLY A 1 -26.83 -3.41 -13.81
CA GLY A 1 -25.71 -4.32 -14.10
C GLY A 1 -24.50 -3.52 -14.51
N ASP A 2 -24.26 -2.39 -13.82
CA ASP A 2 -23.47 -1.27 -14.35
C ASP A 2 -22.58 -0.69 -13.25
N GLU A 3 -22.51 -1.37 -12.11
CA GLU A 3 -21.77 -0.98 -10.92
C GLU A 3 -21.11 -2.22 -10.29
N TRP A 4 -20.00 -1.99 -9.62
CA TRP A 4 -19.41 -2.91 -8.67
C TRP A 4 -19.97 -2.61 -7.27
N VAL A 5 -20.34 -3.65 -6.53
CA VAL A 5 -20.63 -3.57 -5.10
C VAL A 5 -19.51 -4.27 -4.35
N ILE A 6 -18.79 -3.52 -3.52
CA ILE A 6 -17.58 -3.99 -2.85
C ILE A 6 -17.88 -4.14 -1.36
N ASN A 7 -17.63 -5.34 -0.85
CA ASN A 7 -17.73 -5.68 0.56
C ASN A 7 -16.43 -6.35 1.03
N GLY A 8 -15.96 -5.98 2.22
CA GLY A 8 -14.80 -6.60 2.86
C GLY A 8 -13.86 -5.59 3.51
N ALA A 9 -12.63 -6.01 3.73
CA ALA A 9 -11.61 -5.17 4.35
C ALA A 9 -10.25 -5.36 3.69
N LYS A 10 -9.41 -4.33 3.79
CA LYS A 10 -7.99 -4.36 3.45
C LYS A 10 -7.17 -3.87 4.63
N GLN A 11 -5.93 -4.33 4.72
CA GLN A 11 -5.02 -4.00 5.82
C GLN A 11 -3.73 -3.46 5.21
N PHE A 12 -3.01 -2.64 5.99
CA PHE A 12 -1.71 -2.09 5.62
C PHE A 12 -1.71 -1.23 4.36
N ILE A 13 -2.74 -0.40 4.15
CA ILE A 13 -2.81 0.44 2.96
C ILE A 13 -2.08 1.74 3.20
N THR A 14 -0.91 1.86 2.57
CA THR A 14 -0.05 3.03 2.65
C THR A 14 -0.69 4.24 1.96
N ASN A 15 -0.57 5.41 2.58
CA ASN A 15 -1.07 6.71 2.13
C ASN A 15 -2.60 6.88 2.09
N SER A 16 -3.40 5.88 2.49
CA SER A 16 -4.85 5.97 2.30
C SER A 16 -5.55 7.07 3.12
N GLY A 17 -4.96 7.52 4.23
CA GLY A 17 -5.50 8.56 5.11
C GLY A 17 -5.08 9.99 4.76
N THR A 18 -4.22 10.18 3.75
CA THR A 18 -3.69 11.52 3.45
C THR A 18 -4.68 12.39 2.66
N ALA A 19 -4.63 13.71 2.87
CA ALA A 19 -5.50 14.67 2.17
C ALA A 19 -5.29 14.73 0.64
N ILE A 20 -4.15 14.22 0.15
CA ILE A 20 -3.85 14.16 -1.29
C ILE A 20 -4.36 12.86 -1.94
N THR A 21 -4.76 11.85 -1.17
CA THR A 21 -5.25 10.58 -1.70
C THR A 21 -6.64 10.72 -2.31
N ARG A 22 -6.72 10.50 -3.62
CA ARG A 22 -7.97 10.65 -4.40
C ARG A 22 -8.77 9.36 -4.54
N PHE A 23 -8.10 8.21 -4.55
CA PHE A 23 -8.72 6.91 -4.69
C PHE A 23 -7.78 5.80 -4.18
N VAL A 24 -8.32 4.61 -3.99
CA VAL A 24 -7.55 3.38 -3.77
C VAL A 24 -7.81 2.38 -4.89
N THR A 25 -6.81 1.59 -5.25
CA THR A 25 -6.98 0.45 -6.16
C THR A 25 -7.24 -0.80 -5.35
N VAL A 26 -8.44 -1.36 -5.44
CA VAL A 26 -8.85 -2.54 -4.68
C VAL A 26 -8.74 -3.78 -5.55
N THR A 27 -7.88 -4.71 -5.14
CA THR A 27 -7.85 -6.06 -5.69
C THR A 27 -8.96 -6.88 -5.03
N ALA A 28 -10.00 -7.21 -5.79
CA ALA A 28 -11.22 -7.88 -5.31
C ALA A 28 -11.53 -9.16 -6.10
N VAL A 29 -12.18 -10.12 -5.46
CA VAL A 29 -12.72 -11.30 -6.13
C VAL A 29 -14.00 -10.88 -6.85
N THR A 30 -14.03 -11.06 -8.18
CA THR A 30 -15.13 -10.67 -9.06
C THR A 30 -15.83 -11.85 -9.73
N GLY A 31 -15.48 -13.08 -9.37
CA GLY A 31 -16.10 -14.28 -9.90
C GLY A 31 -15.31 -15.55 -9.56
N ASP A 32 -15.67 -16.64 -10.24
CA ASP A 32 -14.96 -17.90 -10.22
C ASP A 32 -14.57 -18.28 -11.66
N ARG A 33 -13.35 -18.78 -11.84
CA ARG A 33 -12.87 -19.32 -13.11
C ARG A 33 -12.32 -20.73 -12.90
N GLY A 34 -13.23 -21.71 -12.96
CA GLY A 34 -12.87 -23.13 -12.87
C GLY A 34 -12.44 -23.54 -11.46
N GLY A 35 -13.17 -23.08 -10.44
CA GLY A 35 -12.89 -23.36 -9.03
C GLY A 35 -11.76 -22.51 -8.43
N ARG A 36 -11.32 -21.47 -9.14
CA ARG A 36 -10.33 -20.50 -8.66
C ARG A 36 -10.95 -19.10 -8.64
N PRO A 37 -10.71 -18.29 -7.60
CA PRO A 37 -11.18 -16.91 -7.57
C PRO A 37 -10.71 -16.12 -8.79
N GLU A 38 -11.65 -15.55 -9.54
CA GLU A 38 -11.35 -14.54 -10.54
C GLU A 38 -11.12 -13.22 -9.82
N ILE A 39 -9.96 -12.60 -10.03
CA ILE A 39 -9.54 -11.41 -9.31
C ILE A 39 -9.40 -10.24 -10.27
N SER A 40 -9.99 -9.09 -9.94
CA SER A 40 -9.91 -7.85 -10.71
C SER A 40 -9.39 -6.69 -9.85
N THR A 41 -8.93 -5.63 -10.50
CA THR A 41 -8.55 -4.37 -9.85
C THR A 41 -9.63 -3.33 -10.12
N ILE A 42 -10.17 -2.73 -9.07
CA ILE A 42 -11.25 -1.74 -9.14
C ILE A 42 -10.79 -0.46 -8.44
N ILE A 43 -10.94 0.68 -9.10
CA ILE A 43 -10.67 1.99 -8.50
C ILE A 43 -11.85 2.40 -7.61
N VAL A 44 -11.57 2.76 -6.36
CA VAL A 44 -12.58 3.27 -5.42
C VAL A 44 -12.18 4.68 -4.98
N PRO A 45 -12.89 5.73 -5.45
CA PRO A 45 -12.66 7.10 -5.03
C PRO A 45 -12.79 7.29 -3.52
N ASN A 46 -12.00 8.21 -2.97
CA ASN A 46 -12.19 8.65 -1.60
C ASN A 46 -13.55 9.35 -1.46
N GLY A 47 -14.27 9.11 -0.37
CA GLY A 47 -15.63 9.61 -0.14
C GLY A 47 -16.74 8.76 -0.76
N THR A 48 -16.43 7.64 -1.43
CA THR A 48 -17.46 6.67 -1.85
C THR A 48 -18.25 6.19 -0.62
N PRO A 49 -19.60 6.31 -0.60
CA PRO A 49 -20.41 5.78 0.49
C PRO A 49 -20.13 4.29 0.71
N GLY A 50 -19.95 3.89 1.97
CA GLY A 50 -19.58 2.52 2.32
C GLY A 50 -18.08 2.23 2.29
N PHE A 51 -17.23 3.14 1.82
CA PHE A 51 -15.78 3.03 1.92
C PHE A 51 -15.26 3.90 3.09
N THR A 52 -14.66 3.25 4.09
CA THR A 52 -14.08 3.89 5.27
C THR A 52 -12.58 3.67 5.31
N VAL A 53 -11.84 4.76 5.51
CA VAL A 53 -10.44 4.72 5.94
C VAL A 53 -10.43 4.72 7.47
N GLU A 54 -10.03 3.61 8.07
CA GLU A 54 -10.05 3.41 9.53
C GLU A 54 -8.92 4.18 10.22
N PRO A 55 -8.83 4.26 11.56
CA PRO A 55 -7.71 4.91 12.24
C PRO A 55 -6.34 4.35 11.83
N ALA A 56 -5.33 5.24 11.79
CA ALA A 56 -3.97 4.87 11.41
C ALA A 56 -3.38 3.81 12.38
N TYR A 57 -2.53 2.93 11.85
CA TYR A 57 -1.76 2.03 12.73
C TYR A 57 -0.72 2.79 13.55
N ASP A 58 -0.60 2.41 14.81
CA ASP A 58 0.59 2.69 15.61
C ASP A 58 1.72 1.72 15.21
N LYS A 59 2.80 2.26 14.64
CA LYS A 59 3.88 1.49 14.00
C LYS A 59 5.17 1.69 14.77
N VAL A 60 6.02 0.67 14.83
CA VAL A 60 7.36 0.76 15.47
C VAL A 60 8.28 1.81 14.82
N GLY A 61 8.08 2.09 13.53
CA GLY A 61 8.83 3.08 12.77
C GLY A 61 8.07 3.48 11.50
N TRP A 62 8.76 4.16 10.59
CA TRP A 62 8.15 4.65 9.34
C TRP A 62 6.93 5.56 9.61
N HIS A 63 7.00 6.38 10.66
CA HIS A 63 5.87 7.20 11.14
C HIS A 63 5.40 8.23 10.11
N ALA A 64 6.32 8.74 9.29
CA ALA A 64 5.99 9.66 8.19
C ALA A 64 5.15 9.01 7.08
N SER A 65 5.15 7.68 6.99
CA SER A 65 4.32 6.94 6.06
C SER A 65 2.97 6.63 6.71
N ASP A 66 1.95 7.33 6.24
CA ASP A 66 0.56 7.08 6.56
C ASP A 66 0.18 5.63 6.20
N THR A 67 -0.54 4.92 7.07
CA THR A 67 -0.94 3.53 6.82
C THR A 67 -2.18 3.17 7.63
N HIS A 68 -3.25 2.74 6.96
CA HIS A 68 -4.53 2.47 7.57
C HIS A 68 -5.09 1.11 7.16
N PRO A 69 -5.95 0.50 7.99
CA PRO A 69 -6.93 -0.45 7.52
C PRO A 69 -8.02 0.26 6.70
N LEU A 70 -8.66 -0.48 5.80
CA LEU A 70 -9.82 -0.01 5.02
C LEU A 70 -10.98 -0.97 5.21
N THR A 71 -12.19 -0.42 5.29
CA THR A 71 -13.44 -1.19 5.35
C THR A 71 -14.36 -0.78 4.20
N PHE A 72 -15.01 -1.77 3.58
CA PHE A 72 -15.98 -1.59 2.51
C PHE A 72 -17.29 -2.30 2.90
N VAL A 73 -18.38 -1.54 3.02
CA VAL A 73 -19.73 -2.02 3.31
C VAL A 73 -20.67 -1.50 2.23
N ASP A 74 -21.06 -2.37 1.31
CA ASP A 74 -21.89 -2.05 0.15
C ASP A 74 -21.40 -0.83 -0.65
N ALA A 75 -20.07 -0.67 -0.74
CA ALA A 75 -19.44 0.43 -1.46
C ALA A 75 -19.68 0.27 -2.96
N ARG A 76 -20.30 1.27 -3.59
CA ARG A 76 -20.72 1.23 -5.01
C ARG A 76 -19.87 2.14 -5.87
N VAL A 77 -19.40 1.60 -6.99
CA VAL A 77 -18.71 2.37 -8.03
C VAL A 77 -19.16 1.93 -9.43
N PRO A 78 -19.13 2.80 -10.44
CA PRO A 78 -19.46 2.43 -11.82
C PRO A 78 -18.63 1.26 -12.36
N ALA A 79 -19.17 0.49 -13.31
CA ALA A 79 -18.45 -0.62 -13.94
C ALA A 79 -17.14 -0.19 -14.61
N GLU A 80 -17.08 1.05 -15.13
CA GLU A 80 -15.91 1.67 -15.75
C GLU A 80 -14.74 1.91 -14.80
N ASN A 81 -14.94 1.81 -13.48
CA ASN A 81 -13.85 1.87 -12.50
C ASN A 81 -12.96 0.60 -12.51
N LEU A 82 -13.27 -0.39 -13.34
CA LEU A 82 -12.39 -1.51 -13.60
C LEU A 82 -11.06 -1.01 -14.21
N LEU A 83 -9.95 -1.24 -13.50
CA LEU A 83 -8.63 -0.88 -13.98
C LEU A 83 -8.01 -2.04 -14.77
N GLY A 84 -7.94 -1.86 -16.09
CA GLY A 84 -7.49 -2.89 -17.02
C GLY A 84 -8.58 -3.91 -17.30
N GLU A 85 -8.20 -5.18 -17.41
CA GLU A 85 -9.12 -6.26 -17.80
C GLU A 85 -9.65 -7.02 -16.58
N ARG A 86 -10.93 -7.42 -16.65
CA ARG A 86 -11.56 -8.27 -15.62
C ARG A 86 -10.82 -9.61 -15.54
N GLY A 87 -10.54 -10.05 -14.31
CA GLY A 87 -9.80 -11.29 -14.05
C GLY A 87 -8.28 -11.16 -14.15
N ARG A 88 -7.75 -9.98 -14.50
CA ARG A 88 -6.30 -9.71 -14.56
C ARG A 88 -5.75 -9.01 -13.31
N GLY A 89 -6.57 -8.80 -12.27
CA GLY A 89 -6.19 -8.04 -11.08
C GLY A 89 -5.01 -8.62 -10.30
N TYR A 90 -4.89 -9.96 -10.25
CA TYR A 90 -3.72 -10.60 -9.63
C TYR A 90 -2.43 -10.33 -10.42
N ALA A 91 -2.47 -10.41 -11.75
CA ALA A 91 -1.33 -10.11 -12.60
C ALA A 91 -0.92 -8.63 -12.50
N ASN A 92 -1.90 -7.72 -12.50
CA ASN A 92 -1.65 -6.28 -12.32
C ASN A 92 -1.00 -5.99 -10.96
N PHE A 93 -1.46 -6.65 -9.90
CA PHE A 93 -0.87 -6.52 -8.58
C PHE A 93 0.58 -7.01 -8.52
N LEU A 94 0.89 -8.15 -9.14
CA LEU A 94 2.27 -8.65 -9.21
C LEU A 94 3.19 -7.71 -9.98
N ALA A 95 2.73 -7.15 -11.10
CA ALA A 95 3.51 -6.20 -11.88
C ALA A 95 3.87 -4.95 -11.07
N ALA A 96 2.93 -4.41 -10.30
CA ALA A 96 3.20 -3.27 -9.40
C ALA A 96 4.19 -3.64 -8.27
N LEU A 97 4.11 -4.87 -7.74
CA LEU A 97 5.04 -5.35 -6.72
C LEU A 97 6.46 -5.53 -7.26
N ASP A 98 6.64 -5.94 -8.50
CA ASP A 98 7.96 -6.12 -9.10
C ASP A 98 8.74 -4.80 -9.17
N GLU A 99 8.09 -3.71 -9.57
CA GLU A 99 8.68 -2.37 -9.52
C GLU A 99 8.92 -1.89 -8.09
N GLY A 100 7.94 -2.09 -7.21
CA GLY A 100 8.04 -1.71 -5.80
C GLY A 100 9.19 -2.39 -5.06
N ARG A 101 9.50 -3.65 -5.37
CA ARG A 101 10.64 -4.38 -4.79
C ARG A 101 11.97 -3.70 -5.07
N ILE A 102 12.16 -3.21 -6.29
CA ILE A 102 13.38 -2.51 -6.70
C ILE A 102 13.48 -1.17 -5.96
N ALA A 103 12.38 -0.41 -5.89
CA ALA A 103 12.33 0.87 -5.19
C ALA A 103 12.66 0.73 -3.69
N ILE A 104 12.11 -0.28 -3.01
CA ILE A 104 12.39 -0.53 -1.59
C ILE A 104 13.84 -0.99 -1.38
N ALA A 105 14.40 -1.80 -2.27
CA ALA A 105 15.81 -2.19 -2.19
C ALA A 105 16.73 -0.95 -2.27
N ALA A 106 16.49 -0.07 -3.24
CA ALA A 106 17.26 1.17 -3.37
C ALA A 106 17.16 2.07 -2.11
N LEU A 107 15.93 2.23 -1.58
CA LEU A 107 15.70 2.99 -0.36
C LEU A 107 16.44 2.39 0.84
N ALA A 108 16.37 1.07 1.02
CA ALA A 108 17.06 0.39 2.12
C ALA A 108 18.58 0.51 2.01
N THR A 109 19.14 0.42 0.80
CA THR A 109 20.57 0.60 0.56
C THR A 109 21.03 2.01 0.95
N GLY A 110 20.33 3.06 0.49
CA GLY A 110 20.69 4.44 0.85
C GLY A 110 20.54 4.72 2.35
N ALA A 111 19.51 4.17 3.00
CA ALA A 111 19.35 4.28 4.44
C ALA A 111 20.50 3.59 5.20
N ALA A 112 20.93 2.41 4.75
CA ALA A 112 22.06 1.70 5.34
C ALA A 112 23.39 2.45 5.18
N GLU A 113 23.62 3.07 4.02
CA GLU A 113 24.78 3.93 3.76
C GLU A 113 24.83 5.12 4.71
N GLY A 114 23.72 5.87 4.84
CA GLY A 114 23.66 7.01 5.78
C GLY A 114 23.87 6.59 7.25
N CYS A 115 23.35 5.42 7.65
CA CYS A 115 23.61 4.86 8.97
C CYS A 115 25.10 4.53 9.17
N LEU A 116 25.77 3.98 8.15
CA LEU A 116 27.19 3.66 8.21
C LEU A 116 28.04 4.93 8.34
N GLU A 117 27.78 5.93 7.51
CA GLU A 117 28.48 7.22 7.55
C GLU A 117 28.37 7.88 8.94
N ALA A 118 27.14 8.01 9.45
CA ALA A 118 26.90 8.58 10.77
C ALA A 118 27.60 7.80 11.89
N SER A 119 27.61 6.47 11.79
CA SER A 119 28.26 5.59 12.77
C SER A 119 29.78 5.72 12.74
N VAL A 120 30.38 5.78 11.54
CA VAL A 120 31.83 5.94 11.35
C VAL A 120 32.29 7.31 11.81
N ASP A 121 31.55 8.37 11.50
CA ASP A 121 31.87 9.73 11.94
C ASP A 121 31.85 9.85 13.46
N TYR A 122 30.84 9.24 14.11
CA TYR A 122 30.78 9.19 15.55
C TYR A 122 31.93 8.37 16.15
N ALA A 123 32.25 7.20 15.59
CA ALA A 123 33.34 6.35 16.08
C ALA A 123 34.71 7.05 16.02
N LYS A 124 34.97 7.87 14.99
CA LYS A 124 36.23 8.62 14.86
C LYS A 124 36.37 9.80 15.84
N SER A 125 35.26 10.33 16.34
CA SER A 125 35.25 11.54 17.18
C SER A 125 35.00 11.22 18.65
N ARG A 126 34.44 10.06 18.98
CA ARG A 126 34.08 9.69 20.35
C ARG A 126 35.29 9.15 21.12
N THR A 127 35.82 9.95 22.05
CA THR A 127 36.83 9.46 23.01
C THR A 127 36.20 8.68 24.16
N VAL A 128 36.68 7.46 24.40
CA VAL A 128 36.40 6.65 25.59
C VAL A 128 37.69 5.97 26.05
N PHE A 129 37.91 5.86 27.36
CA PHE A 129 39.11 5.24 27.95
C PHE A 129 40.46 5.85 27.52
N GLY A 130 40.48 7.11 27.06
CA GLY A 130 41.71 7.86 26.79
C GLY A 130 42.16 7.90 25.32
N SER A 131 41.40 7.30 24.39
CA SER A 131 41.59 7.50 22.95
C SER A 131 40.25 7.69 22.25
N ALA A 132 40.28 8.35 21.09
CA ALA A 132 39.25 8.20 20.08
C ALA A 132 39.29 6.77 19.51
#